data_AF-U6F740-F1
#
_entry.id   AF-U6F740-F1
#
_cell.length_a   1.000
_cell.length_b   1.000
_cell.length_c   1.000
_cell.angle_alpha   90.00
_cell.angle_beta   90.00
_cell.angle_gamma   90.00
#
_symmetry.space_group_name_H-M   'P 1'
#
loop_
_entity.id
_entity.type
_entity.pdbx_description
1 polymer ?
#
loop_
_entity_poly.entity_id
_entity_poly.type
_entity_poly.pdbx_seq_one_letter_code
_entity_poly.pdbx_strand_id
1 'polypeptide(L)'
;MGAGEIHLGKKESIEDTAKVLGSMFDDIEYRGFAQKDVEDLAKYSGVPVWNGLTDKWHPTQMLADFMTIKEKFGHLKVLTLAYVGDGRDNVADSLLVAGSMLGVNVHIVTPKPLFTHPDVQKIAEGFAKDSGSRNLITDDIEQGVKGANIIYTDVWVSMGENDWSERIKLLKPYTVTMNMMYMTGTPDDQLIFMHCLPAFHD
;
A
#
# COMPACT_ATOMS: atom_id res chain seq x y z
N MET A 1 -4.39 -14.38 18.44
CA MET A 1 -4.10 -15.77 18.05
C MET A 1 -3.10 -15.74 16.91
N GLY A 2 -2.07 -16.59 16.93
CA GLY A 2 -0.98 -16.60 15.96
C GLY A 2 -1.17 -17.59 14.80
N ALA A 3 -0.26 -17.54 13.82
CA ALA A 3 -0.24 -18.45 12.69
C ALA A 3 -0.13 -19.92 13.17
N GLY A 4 -1.05 -20.78 12.73
CA GLY A 4 -1.11 -22.19 13.12
C GLY A 4 -1.86 -22.48 14.43
N GLU A 5 -2.26 -21.46 15.18
CA GLU A 5 -3.13 -21.62 16.37
C GLU A 5 -4.63 -21.68 15.99
N ILE A 6 -4.96 -21.32 14.74
CA ILE A 6 -6.32 -21.29 14.21
C ILE A 6 -6.46 -22.23 13.00
N HIS A 7 -7.62 -22.89 12.87
CA HIS A 7 -7.95 -23.82 11.79
C HIS A 7 -8.63 -23.17 10.57
N LEU A 8 -8.58 -21.83 10.53
CA LEU A 8 -9.25 -20.95 9.59
C LEU A 8 -9.01 -21.38 8.13
N GLY A 9 -10.09 -21.74 7.43
CA GLY A 9 -10.08 -22.06 6.00
C GLY A 9 -9.38 -23.38 5.63
N LYS A 10 -8.83 -24.12 6.60
CA LYS A 10 -8.14 -25.41 6.36
C LYS A 10 -8.92 -26.61 6.86
N LYS A 11 -9.39 -26.55 8.11
CA LYS A 11 -10.16 -27.64 8.74
C LYS A 11 -11.57 -27.20 9.13
N GLU A 12 -11.75 -25.89 9.32
CA GLU A 12 -13.03 -25.26 9.62
C GLU A 12 -13.27 -24.12 8.60
N SER A 13 -14.53 -23.92 8.21
CA SER A 13 -14.88 -22.88 7.25
C SER A 13 -14.66 -21.49 7.84
N ILE A 14 -14.42 -20.48 6.99
CA ILE A 14 -14.33 -19.08 7.44
C ILE A 14 -15.65 -18.65 8.09
N GLU A 15 -16.78 -19.08 7.54
CA GLU A 15 -18.11 -18.76 8.06
C GLU A 15 -18.33 -19.31 9.48
N ASP A 16 -18.01 -20.58 9.73
CA ASP A 16 -18.17 -21.18 11.06
C ASP A 16 -17.22 -20.52 12.07
N THR A 17 -15.96 -20.31 11.67
CA THR A 17 -14.98 -19.60 12.50
C THR A 17 -15.46 -18.19 12.85
N ALA A 18 -15.99 -17.45 11.87
CA ALA A 18 -16.50 -16.09 12.07
C ALA A 18 -17.63 -16.06 13.11
N LYS A 19 -18.61 -16.97 13.00
CA LYS A 19 -19.75 -17.04 13.93
C LYS A 19 -19.31 -17.38 15.34
N VAL A 20 -18.36 -18.31 15.50
CA VAL A 20 -17.82 -18.69 16.81
C VAL A 20 -17.07 -17.51 17.43
N LEU A 21 -16.14 -16.90 16.68
CA LEU A 21 -15.36 -15.77 17.20
C LEU A 21 -16.23 -14.55 17.53
N GLY A 22 -17.17 -14.18 16.67
CA GLY A 22 -18.08 -13.06 16.92
C GLY A 22 -19.07 -13.28 18.07
N SER A 23 -19.24 -14.53 18.53
CA SER A 23 -20.00 -14.81 19.75
C SER A 23 -19.19 -14.65 21.05
N MET A 24 -17.86 -14.53 20.94
CA MET A 24 -16.93 -14.51 22.08
C MET A 24 -16.16 -13.19 22.21
N PHE A 25 -15.89 -12.52 21.09
CA PHE A 25 -15.09 -11.30 21.02
C PHE A 25 -15.94 -10.15 20.51
N ASP A 26 -15.62 -8.93 20.96
CA ASP A 26 -16.32 -7.72 20.55
C ASP A 26 -15.95 -7.26 19.14
N ASP A 27 -14.77 -7.65 18.66
CA ASP A 27 -14.25 -7.30 17.33
C ASP A 27 -13.16 -8.31 16.88
N ILE A 28 -12.80 -8.31 15.59
CA ILE A 28 -11.81 -9.23 15.01
C ILE A 28 -10.79 -8.47 14.14
N GLU A 29 -9.50 -8.65 14.40
CA GLU A 29 -8.44 -8.29 13.45
C GLU A 29 -8.06 -9.51 12.60
N TYR A 30 -7.84 -9.30 11.30
CA TYR A 30 -7.35 -10.33 10.40
C TYR A 30 -6.15 -9.82 9.61
N ARG A 31 -5.07 -10.60 9.66
CA ARG A 31 -3.93 -10.51 8.77
C ARG A 31 -3.72 -11.86 8.07
N GLY A 32 -3.72 -11.83 6.75
CA GLY A 32 -3.59 -13.05 5.94
C GLY A 32 -3.43 -12.75 4.46
N PHE A 33 -3.83 -13.68 3.61
CA PHE A 33 -3.58 -13.60 2.16
C PHE A 33 -4.82 -13.10 1.42
N ALA A 34 -5.89 -13.90 1.39
CA ALA A 34 -7.05 -13.64 0.56
C ALA A 34 -7.93 -12.52 1.13
N GLN A 35 -8.17 -11.49 0.33
CA GLN A 35 -9.13 -10.43 0.65
C GLN A 35 -10.54 -10.97 0.91
N LYS A 36 -10.92 -12.08 0.26
CA LYS A 36 -12.21 -12.74 0.48
C LYS A 36 -12.37 -13.25 1.92
N ASP A 37 -11.29 -13.69 2.56
CA ASP A 37 -11.38 -14.24 3.92
C ASP A 37 -11.77 -13.15 4.92
N VAL A 38 -11.17 -11.97 4.83
CA VAL A 38 -11.53 -10.83 5.69
C VAL A 38 -12.94 -10.29 5.39
N GLU A 39 -13.36 -10.34 4.12
CA GLU A 39 -14.73 -9.99 3.72
C GLU A 39 -15.78 -10.99 4.25
N ASP A 40 -15.48 -12.29 4.21
CA ASP A 40 -16.35 -13.33 4.77
C ASP A 40 -16.39 -13.23 6.30
N LEU A 41 -15.26 -12.99 6.98
CA LEU A 41 -15.22 -12.72 8.42
C LEU A 41 -16.12 -11.54 8.77
N ALA A 42 -16.01 -10.43 8.03
CA ALA A 42 -16.86 -9.25 8.23
C ALA A 42 -18.35 -9.55 8.00
N LYS A 43 -18.65 -10.37 6.99
CA LYS A 43 -20.02 -10.75 6.64
C LYS A 43 -20.69 -11.63 7.70
N TYR A 44 -19.95 -12.57 8.29
CA TYR A 44 -20.54 -13.64 9.10
C TYR A 44 -20.33 -13.51 10.62
N SER A 45 -19.35 -12.72 11.07
CA SER A 45 -19.03 -12.62 12.50
C SER A 45 -20.05 -11.83 13.32
N GLY A 46 -20.72 -10.85 12.70
CA GLY A 46 -21.65 -9.97 13.42
C GLY A 46 -20.98 -8.91 14.28
N VAL A 47 -19.65 -8.80 14.23
CA VAL A 47 -18.84 -7.79 14.91
C VAL A 47 -17.95 -7.05 13.90
N PRO A 48 -17.43 -5.86 14.22
CA PRO A 48 -16.45 -5.18 13.37
C PRO A 48 -15.22 -6.04 13.08
N VAL A 49 -14.74 -5.97 11.84
CA VAL A 49 -13.56 -6.69 11.38
C VAL A 49 -12.56 -5.72 10.76
N TRP A 50 -11.32 -5.77 11.24
CA TRP A 50 -10.23 -4.91 10.77
C TRP A 50 -9.26 -5.70 9.92
N ASN A 51 -9.04 -5.25 8.68
CA ASN A 51 -7.99 -5.77 7.82
C ASN A 51 -6.63 -5.21 8.27
N GLY A 52 -5.84 -6.03 8.96
CA GLY A 52 -4.48 -5.70 9.34
C GLY A 52 -3.53 -5.72 8.16
N LEU A 53 -3.67 -6.68 7.24
CA LEU A 53 -3.00 -6.76 5.93
C LEU A 53 -3.57 -7.95 5.14
N THR A 54 -3.88 -7.75 3.87
CA THR A 54 -4.14 -8.81 2.87
C THR A 54 -3.22 -8.65 1.66
N ASP A 55 -3.20 -9.63 0.76
CA ASP A 55 -2.48 -9.55 -0.52
C ASP A 55 -2.94 -8.35 -1.38
N LYS A 56 -4.15 -7.83 -1.11
CA LYS A 56 -4.74 -6.75 -1.90
C LYS A 56 -4.69 -5.38 -1.21
N TRP A 57 -4.88 -5.32 0.12
CA TRP A 57 -5.02 -4.04 0.81
C TRP A 57 -4.31 -4.02 2.16
N HIS A 58 -3.75 -2.86 2.49
CA HIS A 58 -3.17 -2.56 3.79
C HIS A 58 -3.73 -1.23 4.35
N PRO A 59 -5.04 -1.18 4.69
CA PRO A 59 -5.72 0.07 4.99
C PRO A 59 -5.26 0.72 6.31
N THR A 60 -4.84 -0.08 7.28
CA THR A 60 -4.32 0.40 8.57
C THR A 60 -3.00 1.15 8.41
N GLN A 61 -2.12 0.69 7.51
CA GLN A 61 -0.88 1.40 7.16
C GLN A 61 -1.19 2.77 6.55
N MET A 62 -2.19 2.87 5.68
CA MET A 62 -2.57 4.15 5.07
C MET A 62 -3.00 5.19 6.10
N LEU A 63 -3.71 4.77 7.16
CA LEU A 63 -4.07 5.68 8.25
C LEU A 63 -2.82 6.26 8.92
N ALA A 64 -1.81 5.43 9.20
CA ALA A 64 -0.55 5.88 9.79
C ALA A 64 0.27 6.76 8.84
N ASP A 65 0.34 6.39 7.56
CA ASP A 65 1.12 7.13 6.57
C ASP A 65 0.55 8.53 6.35
N PHE A 66 -0.75 8.64 6.08
CA PHE A 66 -1.37 9.95 5.86
C PHE A 66 -1.49 10.77 7.15
N MET A 67 -1.51 10.15 8.32
CA MET A 67 -1.31 10.87 9.58
C MET A 67 0.09 11.50 9.63
N THR A 68 1.13 10.73 9.33
CA THR A 68 2.53 11.20 9.32
C THR A 68 2.73 12.34 8.32
N ILE A 69 2.20 12.19 7.10
CA ILE A 69 2.27 13.23 6.06
C ILE A 69 1.56 14.50 6.55
N LYS A 70 0.36 14.37 7.11
CA LYS A 70 -0.40 15.52 7.62
C LYS A 70 0.30 16.19 8.81
N GLU A 71 0.94 15.45 9.69
CA GLU A 71 1.75 16.00 10.79
C GLU A 71 2.96 16.79 10.25
N LYS A 72 3.63 16.26 9.22
CA LYS A 72 4.81 16.91 8.64
C LYS A 72 4.49 18.18 7.87
N PHE A 73 3.42 18.16 7.07
CA PHE A 73 3.10 19.24 6.12
C PHE A 73 1.91 20.12 6.56
N GLY A 74 1.15 19.71 7.58
CA GLY A 74 -0.07 20.38 8.07
C GLY A 74 -1.30 20.18 7.18
N HIS A 75 -1.13 19.65 5.97
CA HIS A 75 -2.20 19.41 5.00
C HIS A 75 -1.86 18.18 4.13
N LEU A 76 -2.84 17.72 3.33
CA LEU A 76 -2.69 16.57 2.43
C LEU A 76 -2.95 16.93 0.97
N LYS A 77 -4.04 17.65 0.70
CA LYS A 77 -4.42 18.04 -0.65
C LYS A 77 -3.25 18.69 -1.38
N VAL A 78 -3.11 18.39 -2.67
CA VAL A 78 -2.08 18.90 -3.60
C VAL A 78 -0.63 18.48 -3.33
N LEU A 79 -0.34 17.80 -2.21
CA LEU A 79 0.96 17.15 -2.05
C LEU A 79 1.16 16.05 -3.08
N THR A 80 2.40 15.79 -3.44
CA THR A 80 2.76 14.70 -4.37
C THR A 80 3.55 13.63 -3.63
N LEU A 81 3.04 12.41 -3.63
CA LEU A 81 3.71 11.22 -3.14
C LEU A 81 4.16 10.37 -4.33
N ALA A 82 5.45 10.06 -4.42
CA ALA A 82 5.99 9.11 -5.38
C ALA A 82 6.34 7.80 -4.67
N TYR A 83 5.56 6.75 -4.93
CA TYR A 83 5.92 5.38 -4.58
C TYR A 83 6.85 4.83 -5.66
N VAL A 84 8.00 4.31 -5.26
CA VAL A 84 9.03 3.80 -6.16
C VAL A 84 9.28 2.34 -5.80
N GLY A 85 9.07 1.40 -6.74
CA GLY A 85 9.21 -0.02 -6.43
C GLY A 85 8.24 -0.93 -7.17
N ASP A 86 7.73 -1.96 -6.50
CA ASP A 86 6.74 -2.88 -7.07
C ASP A 86 5.34 -2.25 -7.06
N GLY A 87 4.95 -1.63 -8.17
CA GLY A 87 3.66 -0.96 -8.29
C GLY A 87 2.42 -1.87 -8.23
N ARG A 88 2.58 -3.18 -7.99
CA ARG A 88 1.48 -4.16 -7.84
C ARG A 88 1.32 -4.65 -6.40
N ASP A 89 2.18 -4.23 -5.48
CA ASP A 89 2.04 -4.64 -4.09
C ASP A 89 0.83 -3.96 -3.43
N ASN A 90 0.42 -4.51 -2.30
CA ASN A 90 -0.73 -4.01 -1.56
C ASN A 90 -0.50 -2.59 -1.00
N VAL A 91 0.75 -2.18 -0.76
CA VAL A 91 1.08 -0.84 -0.26
C VAL A 91 0.92 0.20 -1.36
N ALA A 92 1.46 -0.03 -2.56
CA ALA A 92 1.30 0.82 -3.73
C ALA A 92 -0.18 0.97 -4.12
N ASP A 93 -0.90 -0.15 -4.18
CA ASP A 93 -2.34 -0.14 -4.47
C ASP A 93 -3.12 0.67 -3.41
N SER A 94 -2.80 0.48 -2.13
CA SER A 94 -3.46 1.19 -1.04
C SER A 94 -3.11 2.69 -1.04
N LEU A 95 -1.86 3.05 -1.31
CA LEU A 95 -1.40 4.45 -1.41
C LEU A 95 -2.11 5.16 -2.56
N LEU A 96 -2.17 4.51 -3.73
CA LEU A 96 -2.84 5.07 -4.90
C LEU A 96 -4.31 5.38 -4.61
N VAL A 97 -5.04 4.42 -4.03
CA VAL A 97 -6.46 4.60 -3.73
C VAL A 97 -6.68 5.61 -2.59
N ALA A 98 -5.99 5.46 -1.46
CA ALA A 98 -6.17 6.35 -0.32
C ALA A 98 -5.69 7.78 -0.60
N GLY A 99 -4.57 7.95 -1.29
CA GLY A 99 -4.09 9.26 -1.74
C GLY A 99 -5.09 9.94 -2.68
N SER A 100 -5.67 9.17 -3.61
CA SER A 100 -6.74 9.66 -4.48
C SER A 100 -7.97 10.13 -3.71
N MET A 101 -8.39 9.42 -2.66
CA MET A 101 -9.50 9.86 -1.79
C MET A 101 -9.17 11.17 -1.06
N LEU A 102 -7.93 11.34 -0.63
CA LEU A 102 -7.47 12.45 0.21
C LEU A 102 -7.05 13.69 -0.60
N GLY A 103 -6.97 13.59 -1.93
CA GLY A 103 -6.53 14.67 -2.81
C GLY A 103 -5.01 14.84 -2.89
N VAL A 104 -4.26 13.80 -2.50
CA VAL A 104 -2.80 13.69 -2.70
C VAL A 104 -2.56 13.16 -4.12
N ASN A 105 -1.66 13.78 -4.87
CA ASN A 105 -1.22 13.26 -6.16
C ASN A 105 -0.33 12.04 -5.91
N VAL A 106 -0.70 10.87 -6.43
CA VAL A 106 0.09 9.66 -6.25
C VAL A 106 0.77 9.27 -7.56
N HIS A 107 2.10 9.27 -7.54
CA HIS A 107 2.92 8.75 -8.63
C HIS A 107 3.40 7.35 -8.28
N ILE A 108 3.05 6.35 -9.08
CA ILE A 108 3.62 5.01 -8.99
C ILE A 108 4.73 4.90 -10.04
N VAL A 109 5.97 4.85 -9.56
CA VAL A 109 7.20 4.81 -10.34
C VAL A 109 7.72 3.38 -10.31
N THR A 110 7.40 2.63 -11.35
CA THR A 110 7.52 1.17 -11.38
C THR A 110 7.83 0.71 -12.80
N PRO A 111 8.57 -0.39 -13.02
CA PRO A 111 8.80 -0.89 -14.37
C PRO A 111 7.50 -1.43 -14.99
N LYS A 112 7.35 -1.32 -16.32
CA LYS A 112 6.11 -1.71 -17.06
C LYS A 112 5.49 -3.06 -16.66
N PRO A 113 6.25 -4.15 -16.47
CA PRO A 113 5.67 -5.43 -16.05
C PRO A 113 5.02 -5.41 -14.66
N LEU A 114 5.36 -4.42 -13.84
CA LEU A 114 4.90 -4.19 -12.47
C LEU A 114 3.99 -2.95 -12.35
N PHE A 115 3.36 -2.53 -13.46
CA PHE A 115 2.34 -1.50 -13.39
C PHE A 115 1.16 -1.98 -12.54
N THR A 116 0.61 -1.06 -11.75
CA THR A 116 -0.60 -1.24 -10.94
C THR A 116 -1.73 -1.83 -11.78
N HIS A 117 -2.48 -2.76 -11.22
CA HIS A 117 -3.54 -3.45 -11.97
C HIS A 117 -4.62 -2.45 -12.44
N PRO A 118 -5.15 -2.55 -13.68
CA PRO A 118 -6.13 -1.60 -14.22
C PRO A 118 -7.38 -1.40 -13.36
N ASP A 119 -7.82 -2.45 -12.65
CA ASP A 119 -8.97 -2.35 -11.74
C ASP A 119 -8.71 -1.40 -10.56
N VAL A 120 -7.48 -1.37 -10.03
CA VAL A 120 -7.08 -0.46 -8.95
C VAL A 120 -6.94 0.96 -9.50
N GLN A 121 -6.37 1.11 -10.69
CA GLN A 121 -6.30 2.40 -11.38
C GLN A 121 -7.70 3.01 -11.54
N LYS A 122 -8.68 2.21 -11.97
CA LYS A 122 -10.08 2.65 -12.13
C LYS A 122 -10.72 3.07 -10.81
N ILE A 123 -10.43 2.38 -9.70
CA ILE A 123 -10.90 2.77 -8.36
C ILE A 123 -10.32 4.15 -7.99
N ALA A 124 -9.00 4.30 -8.14
CA ALA A 124 -8.29 5.53 -7.83
C ALA A 124 -8.76 6.70 -8.70
N GLU A 125 -8.96 6.50 -10.01
CA GLU A 125 -9.54 7.48 -10.93
C GLU A 125 -10.95 7.93 -10.50
N GLY A 126 -11.75 7.03 -9.95
CA GLY A 126 -13.06 7.34 -9.39
C GLY A 126 -12.96 8.40 -8.28
N PHE A 127 -12.08 8.17 -7.30
CA PHE A 127 -11.86 9.12 -6.20
C PHE A 127 -11.14 10.40 -6.63
N ALA A 128 -10.20 10.29 -7.57
CA ALA A 128 -9.44 11.43 -8.08
C ALA A 128 -10.34 12.48 -8.76
N LYS A 129 -11.43 12.06 -9.40
CA LYS A 129 -12.43 12.98 -10.00
C LYS A 129 -13.06 13.90 -8.96
N ASP A 130 -13.34 13.38 -7.77
CA ASP A 130 -13.99 14.14 -6.70
C ASP A 130 -12.98 14.95 -5.88
N SER A 131 -11.77 14.42 -5.67
CA SER A 131 -10.75 15.06 -4.84
C SER A 131 -9.88 16.07 -5.58
N GLY A 132 -9.77 15.96 -6.90
CA GLY A 132 -8.86 16.73 -7.75
C GLY A 132 -7.42 16.20 -7.78
N SER A 133 -7.17 15.01 -7.21
CA SER A 133 -5.86 14.34 -7.29
C SER A 133 -5.45 14.05 -8.75
N ARG A 134 -4.15 14.14 -9.03
CA ARG A 134 -3.54 13.82 -10.32
C ARG A 134 -2.57 12.67 -10.18
N ASN A 135 -3.04 11.46 -10.42
CA ASN A 135 -2.19 10.28 -10.34
C ASN A 135 -1.38 10.08 -11.62
N LEU A 136 -0.22 9.45 -11.47
CA LEU A 136 0.68 9.06 -12.56
C LEU A 136 1.17 7.64 -12.32
N ILE A 137 1.20 6.81 -13.35
CA ILE A 137 1.87 5.51 -13.33
C ILE A 137 2.88 5.53 -14.47
N THR A 138 4.16 5.35 -14.18
CA THR A 138 5.24 5.52 -15.14
C THR A 138 6.44 4.64 -14.83
N ASP A 139 7.17 4.23 -15.88
CA ASP A 139 8.49 3.61 -15.78
C ASP A 139 9.64 4.62 -15.94
N ASP A 140 9.31 5.90 -16.11
CA ASP A 140 10.28 7.00 -16.12
C ASP A 140 10.50 7.52 -14.69
N ILE A 141 11.67 7.22 -14.12
CA ILE A 141 12.04 7.62 -12.77
C ILE A 141 12.07 9.14 -12.63
N GLU A 142 12.70 9.85 -13.57
CA GLU A 142 12.87 11.31 -13.49
C GLU A 142 11.51 12.01 -13.56
N GLN A 143 10.65 11.57 -14.47
CA GLN A 143 9.27 12.07 -14.55
C GLN A 143 8.49 11.77 -13.27
N GLY A 144 8.63 10.55 -12.76
CA GLY A 144 7.86 10.04 -11.63
C GLY A 144 8.17 10.73 -10.31
N VAL A 145 9.45 11.02 -10.02
CA VAL A 145 9.84 11.64 -8.73
C VAL A 145 9.83 13.16 -8.75
N LYS A 146 9.76 13.80 -9.93
CA LYS A 146 9.82 15.26 -10.07
C LYS A 146 8.71 15.96 -9.27
N GLY A 147 9.11 16.86 -8.39
CA GLY A 147 8.22 17.65 -7.53
C GLY A 147 7.54 16.84 -6.42
N ALA A 148 7.98 15.61 -6.15
CA ALA A 148 7.46 14.83 -5.03
C ALA A 148 7.81 15.50 -3.70
N ASN A 149 6.84 15.56 -2.78
CA ASN A 149 7.05 15.92 -1.37
C ASN A 149 7.40 14.70 -0.53
N ILE A 150 6.98 13.51 -0.99
CA ILE A 150 7.21 12.24 -0.31
C ILE A 150 7.77 11.24 -1.32
N ILE A 151 8.95 10.69 -1.05
CA ILE A 151 9.43 9.47 -1.71
C ILE A 151 9.11 8.29 -0.78
N TYR A 152 8.36 7.32 -1.31
CA TYR A 152 7.96 6.12 -0.60
C TYR A 152 8.50 4.88 -1.32
N THR A 153 8.95 3.86 -0.61
CA THR A 153 9.25 2.53 -1.18
C THR A 153 8.84 1.42 -0.21
N ASP A 154 8.71 0.20 -0.72
CA ASP A 154 8.63 -1.02 0.08
C ASP A 154 9.65 -2.07 -0.43
N VAL A 155 9.73 -3.20 0.25
CA VAL A 155 10.49 -4.37 -0.16
C VAL A 155 10.08 -4.84 -1.55
N TRP A 156 11.06 -5.19 -2.37
CA TRP A 156 10.82 -5.62 -3.76
C TRP A 156 10.19 -7.01 -3.88
N VAL A 157 10.36 -7.84 -2.86
CA VAL A 157 9.88 -9.21 -2.83
C VAL A 157 9.09 -9.39 -1.54
N SER A 158 7.79 -9.59 -1.68
CA SER A 158 6.87 -9.79 -0.57
C SER A 158 6.94 -11.22 -0.01
N MET A 159 6.39 -11.40 1.20
CA MET A 159 6.29 -12.72 1.83
C MET A 159 5.53 -13.71 0.94
N GLY A 160 6.17 -14.84 0.60
CA GLY A 160 5.55 -15.93 -0.16
C GLY A 160 5.87 -15.93 -1.66
N GLU A 161 6.62 -14.95 -2.15
CA GLU A 161 7.05 -14.92 -3.56
C GLU A 161 8.31 -15.78 -3.82
N ASN A 162 8.37 -16.42 -5.00
CA ASN A 162 9.42 -17.39 -5.35
C ASN A 162 10.45 -16.85 -6.37
N ASP A 163 10.19 -15.73 -7.05
CA ASP A 163 11.03 -15.26 -8.17
C ASP A 163 11.91 -14.06 -7.80
N TRP A 164 12.79 -14.29 -6.83
CA TRP A 164 13.61 -13.23 -6.23
C TRP A 164 14.60 -12.62 -7.22
N SER A 165 15.22 -13.46 -8.06
CA SER A 165 16.36 -13.01 -8.88
C SER A 165 15.93 -12.10 -10.03
N GLU A 166 14.79 -12.39 -10.66
CA GLU A 166 14.25 -11.55 -11.74
C GLU A 166 13.69 -10.26 -11.18
N ARG A 167 12.95 -10.34 -10.05
CA ARG A 167 12.39 -9.18 -9.36
C ARG A 167 13.48 -8.18 -8.94
N ILE A 168 14.57 -8.67 -8.33
CA ILE A 168 15.71 -7.83 -7.94
C ILE A 168 16.33 -7.14 -9.15
N LYS A 169 16.56 -7.86 -10.26
CA LYS A 169 17.14 -7.25 -11.48
C LYS A 169 16.24 -6.16 -12.05
N LEU A 170 14.93 -6.41 -12.04
CA LEU A 170 13.92 -5.51 -12.58
C LEU A 170 13.78 -4.22 -11.75
N LEU A 171 13.84 -4.35 -10.42
CA LEU A 171 13.63 -3.23 -9.48
C LEU A 171 14.91 -2.53 -9.03
N LYS A 172 16.10 -3.10 -9.30
CA LYS A 172 17.38 -2.46 -8.97
C LYS A 172 17.51 -0.99 -9.43
N PRO A 173 17.08 -0.60 -10.65
CA PRO A 173 17.10 0.81 -11.06
C PRO A 173 16.21 1.73 -10.21
N TYR A 174 15.20 1.17 -9.55
CA TYR A 174 14.20 1.85 -8.72
C TYR A 174 14.63 1.94 -7.24
N THR A 175 15.90 1.66 -6.92
CA THR A 175 16.43 1.84 -5.56
C THR A 175 16.37 3.31 -5.17
N VAL A 176 15.71 3.62 -4.05
CA VAL A 176 15.73 4.97 -3.50
C VAL A 176 17.12 5.29 -2.99
N THR A 177 17.77 6.24 -3.65
CA THR A 177 19.12 6.73 -3.32
C THR A 177 19.07 8.23 -3.13
N MET A 178 20.12 8.82 -2.53
CA MET A 178 20.24 10.28 -2.45
C MET A 178 20.12 10.96 -3.81
N ASN A 179 20.63 10.34 -4.88
CA ASN A 179 20.48 10.87 -6.23
C ASN A 179 19.00 10.94 -6.67
N MET A 180 18.20 9.94 -6.33
CA MET A 180 16.75 9.96 -6.58
C MET A 180 16.05 11.05 -5.74
N MET A 181 16.47 11.24 -4.49
CA MET A 181 15.95 12.34 -3.66
C MET A 181 16.25 13.71 -4.32
N TYR A 182 17.44 13.91 -4.87
CA TYR A 182 17.79 15.14 -5.59
C TYR A 182 17.02 15.32 -6.91
N MET A 183 16.72 14.23 -7.62
CA MET A 183 15.94 14.26 -8.86
C MET A 183 14.52 14.82 -8.67
N THR A 184 14.00 14.83 -7.44
CA THR A 184 12.72 15.49 -7.15
C THR A 184 12.76 16.99 -7.47
N GLY A 185 13.90 17.65 -7.25
CA GLY A 185 14.01 19.11 -7.29
C GLY A 185 13.21 19.83 -6.20
N THR A 186 12.69 19.09 -5.22
CA THR A 186 11.94 19.63 -4.07
C THR A 186 12.93 20.13 -3.01
N PRO A 187 12.70 21.31 -2.40
CA PRO A 187 13.54 21.80 -1.30
C PRO A 187 13.60 20.81 -0.12
N ASP A 188 14.76 20.74 0.55
CA ASP A 188 15.02 19.79 1.64
C ASP A 188 14.01 19.88 2.80
N ASP A 189 13.45 21.06 3.07
CA ASP A 189 12.44 21.29 4.12
C ASP A 189 11.03 20.84 3.72
N GLN A 190 10.82 20.46 2.45
CA GLN A 190 9.55 20.06 1.85
C GLN A 190 9.58 18.63 1.29
N LEU A 191 10.65 17.88 1.55
CA LEU A 191 10.86 16.52 1.08
C LEU A 191 11.06 15.57 2.27
N ILE A 192 10.34 14.45 2.28
CA ILE A 192 10.58 13.36 3.22
C ILE A 192 10.69 12.02 2.50
N PHE A 193 11.38 11.08 3.15
CA PHE A 193 11.40 9.67 2.78
C PHE A 193 10.50 8.87 3.73
N MET A 194 9.75 7.91 3.21
CA MET A 194 8.88 7.02 3.98
C MET A 194 9.02 5.56 3.50
N HIS A 195 8.82 4.62 4.42
CA HIS A 195 8.84 3.18 4.17
C HIS A 195 7.95 2.51 5.24
N CYS A 196 7.13 1.54 4.86
CA CYS A 196 6.20 0.83 5.78
C CYS A 196 6.93 -0.08 6.77
N LEU A 197 8.09 -0.60 6.35
CA LEU A 197 8.98 -1.50 7.08
C LEU A 197 8.47 -2.95 7.05
N PRO A 198 9.35 -3.96 7.23
CA PRO A 198 10.81 -3.86 7.37
C PRO A 198 11.52 -3.38 6.09
N ALA A 199 12.76 -2.90 6.21
CA ALA A 199 13.54 -2.42 5.08
C ALA A 199 14.92 -3.13 5.02
N PHE A 200 15.40 -3.39 3.81
CA PHE A 200 16.76 -3.85 3.55
C PHE A 200 17.61 -2.65 3.13
N HIS A 201 18.42 -2.11 4.04
CA HIS A 201 19.18 -0.87 3.81
C HIS A 201 20.67 -0.96 4.17
N ASP A 202 21.12 -2.09 4.72
CA ASP A 202 22.51 -2.33 5.17
C ASP A 202 23.33 -3.11 4.14
#